data_AF-A0A3B8Y8M5-F1
#
_entry.id   AF-A0A3B8Y8M5-F1
#
_cell.length_a   1.000
_cell.length_b   1.000
_cell.length_c   1.000
_cell.angle_alpha   90.00
_cell.angle_beta   90.00
_cell.angle_gamma   90.00
#
_symmetry.space_group_name_H-M   'P 1'
#
loop_
_entity.id
_entity.type
_entity.pdbx_description
1 polymer ?
#
loop_
_entity_poly.entity_id
_entity_poly.type
_entity_poly.pdbx_seq_one_letter_code
_entity_poly.pdbx_strand_id
1 'polypeptide(L)'
;MLGKRILLIALTIIALIPVLLSLINSINQPQVQENLQLYQTNLILQGSEFDWEELEQLSETRQLLIGKDTYRIADKQYEEALKNSKNNLKKLEINADKLSIINPENSTRKNSIQIILYNNKEQLQEQITQQKQAINQLSIKLGILEMQQNNTSKAIEVWNNLLTQENQEYFEDKNQIIAKILIGLWDKKQQVLPNAEAYINNNLDGWFRYKSLKKLYEIQERQANLIELQNKQQEIAYNSIIKLTLVGIIPFILGITGFGILIFLLIQLFLKKEESILLKNKNIPWETPWNLETIWQVLIVGFFFVGQAILPLLFGLIFGLMRLDPNNFSLREKAFYVLSSYISMTFLGILVLYLSIKSFFPLTKDWFNFEWRKNWIAWGVGGYLVA
;
A
#
# COMPACT_ATOMS: atom_id res chain seq x y z
N MET A 1 -35.20 -26.14 12.21
CA MET A 1 -34.59 -25.88 10.88
C MET A 1 -34.86 -24.45 10.38
N LEU A 2 -36.11 -23.97 10.36
CA LEU A 2 -36.45 -22.62 9.86
C LEU A 2 -35.77 -21.47 10.65
N GLY A 3 -35.80 -21.52 11.99
CA GLY A 3 -35.22 -20.47 12.84
C GLY A 3 -33.70 -20.30 12.70
N LYS A 4 -32.96 -21.41 12.56
CA LYS A 4 -31.52 -21.39 12.30
C LYS A 4 -31.19 -20.70 10.97
N ARG A 5 -31.99 -20.97 9.93
CA ARG A 5 -31.80 -20.37 8.60
C ARG A 5 -32.11 -18.88 8.60
N ILE A 6 -33.17 -18.45 9.30
CA ILE A 6 -33.51 -17.03 9.44
C ILE A 6 -32.39 -16.27 10.19
N LEU A 7 -31.87 -16.86 11.27
CA LEU A 7 -30.73 -16.31 12.01
C LEU A 7 -29.49 -16.17 11.10
N LEU A 8 -29.18 -17.21 10.33
CA LEU A 8 -28.04 -17.20 9.41
C LEU A 8 -28.17 -16.12 8.34
N ILE A 9 -29.36 -15.93 7.78
CA ILE A 9 -29.65 -14.87 6.80
C ILE A 9 -29.45 -13.49 7.44
N ALA A 10 -29.97 -13.27 8.65
CA ALA A 10 -29.78 -12.02 9.37
C ALA A 10 -28.29 -11.73 9.64
N LEU A 11 -27.55 -12.72 10.13
CA LEU A 11 -26.10 -12.62 10.34
C LEU A 11 -25.33 -12.36 9.05
N THR A 12 -25.75 -12.97 7.94
CA THR A 12 -25.16 -12.75 6.61
C THR A 12 -25.27 -11.29 6.20
N ILE A 13 -26.46 -10.69 6.34
CA ILE A 13 -26.69 -9.28 6.02
C ILE A 13 -25.83 -8.38 6.91
N ILE A 14 -25.87 -8.60 8.22
CA ILE A 14 -25.12 -7.79 9.19
C ILE A 14 -23.61 -7.86 8.95
N ALA A 15 -23.07 -9.05 8.65
CA ALA A 15 -21.64 -9.25 8.51
C ALA A 15 -21.09 -8.83 7.14
N LEU A 16 -21.89 -8.91 6.07
CA LEU A 16 -21.45 -8.54 4.72
C LEU A 16 -21.56 -7.05 4.41
N ILE A 17 -22.51 -6.32 5.02
CA ILE A 17 -22.67 -4.87 4.76
C ILE A 17 -21.36 -4.09 5.00
N PRO A 18 -20.65 -4.24 6.13
CA PRO A 18 -19.39 -3.53 6.36
C PRO A 18 -18.31 -3.87 5.32
N VAL A 19 -18.26 -5.13 4.88
CA VAL A 19 -17.29 -5.59 3.88
C VAL A 19 -17.60 -4.99 2.51
N LEU A 20 -18.86 -5.01 2.09
CA LEU A 20 -19.28 -4.42 0.82
C LEU A 20 -19.02 -2.91 0.79
N LEU A 21 -19.33 -2.20 1.88
CA LEU A 21 -19.03 -0.77 2.01
C LEU A 21 -17.52 -0.51 2.01
N SER A 22 -16.74 -1.35 2.70
CA SER A 22 -15.28 -1.23 2.72
C SER A 22 -14.65 -1.50 1.36
N LEU A 23 -15.20 -2.44 0.58
CA LEU A 23 -14.72 -2.74 -0.77
C LEU A 23 -14.96 -1.55 -1.71
N ILE A 24 -16.15 -0.94 -1.65
CA ILE A 24 -16.50 0.26 -2.42
C ILE A 24 -15.58 1.43 -2.02
N ASN A 25 -15.29 1.58 -0.73
CA ASN A 25 -14.40 2.63 -0.24
C ASN A 25 -12.93 2.36 -0.61
N SER A 26 -12.48 1.10 -0.59
CA SER A 26 -11.12 0.69 -0.93
C SER A 26 -10.79 0.90 -2.40
N ILE A 27 -11.75 0.68 -3.32
CA ILE A 27 -11.58 0.98 -4.75
C ILE A 27 -11.31 2.49 -4.97
N ASN A 28 -11.72 3.33 -4.02
CA ASN A 28 -11.52 4.77 -4.06
C ASN A 28 -10.30 5.25 -3.27
N GLN A 29 -9.43 4.37 -2.77
CA GLN A 29 -8.20 4.73 -2.05
C GLN A 29 -6.96 4.66 -2.96
N PRO A 30 -6.54 5.77 -3.59
CA PRO A 30 -5.40 5.83 -4.52
C PRO A 30 -4.04 5.47 -3.88
N GLN A 31 -3.92 5.58 -2.56
CA GLN A 31 -2.64 5.79 -1.88
C GLN A 31 -1.66 4.59 -1.95
N VAL A 32 -2.13 3.34 -1.87
CA VAL A 32 -1.22 2.17 -1.83
C VAL A 32 -0.67 1.82 -3.21
N GLN A 33 -1.53 1.79 -4.23
CA GLN A 33 -1.12 1.46 -5.59
C GLN A 33 -0.20 2.54 -6.17
N GLU A 34 -0.52 3.82 -5.95
CA GLU A 34 0.32 4.94 -6.39
C GLU A 34 1.68 4.93 -5.70
N ASN A 35 1.74 4.64 -4.40
CA ASN A 35 3.02 4.57 -3.69
C ASN A 35 3.95 3.49 -4.27
N LEU A 36 3.40 2.32 -4.65
CA LEU A 36 4.17 1.25 -5.29
C LEU A 36 4.63 1.64 -6.69
N GLN A 37 3.75 2.24 -7.49
CA GLN A 37 4.08 2.74 -8.83
C GLN A 37 5.17 3.81 -8.77
N LEU A 38 5.04 4.80 -7.90
CA LEU A 38 6.04 5.86 -7.72
C LEU A 38 7.37 5.32 -7.17
N TYR A 39 7.34 4.30 -6.31
CA TYR A 39 8.56 3.62 -5.88
C TYR A 39 9.27 2.95 -7.06
N GLN A 40 8.54 2.21 -7.90
CA GLN A 40 9.09 1.64 -9.13
C GLN A 40 9.62 2.72 -10.08
N THR A 41 8.88 3.81 -10.26
CA THR A 41 9.32 4.97 -11.06
C THR A 41 10.62 5.56 -10.52
N ASN A 42 10.76 5.71 -9.20
CA ASN A 42 12.00 6.18 -8.59
C ASN A 42 13.17 5.20 -8.79
N LEU A 43 12.94 3.89 -8.73
CA LEU A 43 13.96 2.90 -9.08
C LEU A 43 14.39 3.03 -10.55
N ILE A 44 13.43 3.24 -11.46
CA ILE A 44 13.69 3.47 -12.90
C ILE A 44 14.53 4.74 -13.09
N LEU A 45 14.17 5.84 -12.42
CA LEU A 45 14.95 7.09 -12.45
C LEU A 45 16.37 6.88 -11.92
N GLN A 46 16.54 6.17 -10.80
CA GLN A 46 17.86 5.85 -10.26
C GLN A 46 18.68 4.98 -11.22
N GLY A 47 18.07 3.92 -11.78
CA GLY A 47 18.74 3.04 -12.74
C GLY A 47 19.13 3.75 -14.03
N SER A 48 18.41 4.81 -14.42
CA SER A 48 18.74 5.61 -15.62
C SER A 48 20.04 6.41 -15.49
N GLU A 49 20.54 6.58 -14.26
CA GLU A 49 21.79 7.28 -13.95
C GLU A 49 23.01 6.35 -13.98
N PHE A 50 22.78 5.03 -14.09
CA PHE A 50 23.86 4.06 -14.23
C PHE A 50 24.62 4.33 -15.53
N ASP A 51 25.96 4.19 -15.47
CA ASP A 51 26.78 4.30 -16.67
C ASP A 51 26.63 3.04 -17.54
N TRP A 52 25.86 3.18 -18.63
CA TRP A 52 25.61 2.09 -19.58
C TRP A 52 26.68 1.99 -20.67
N GLU A 53 27.63 2.93 -20.74
CA GLU A 53 28.64 2.98 -21.81
C GLU A 53 29.60 1.78 -21.74
N GLU A 54 29.90 1.28 -20.52
CA GLU A 54 30.70 0.06 -20.34
C GLU A 54 29.95 -1.23 -20.74
N LEU A 55 28.63 -1.17 -20.93
CA LEU A 55 27.75 -2.32 -21.17
C LEU A 55 26.94 -2.15 -22.47
N GLU A 56 27.60 -1.74 -23.56
CA GLU A 56 26.98 -1.48 -24.87
C GLU A 56 26.15 -2.69 -25.39
N GLN A 57 26.56 -3.92 -25.04
CA GLN A 57 25.85 -5.17 -25.34
C GLN A 57 24.49 -5.33 -24.63
N LEU A 58 24.21 -4.55 -23.59
CA LEU A 58 22.98 -4.59 -22.79
C LEU A 58 21.99 -3.46 -23.15
N SER A 59 22.18 -2.79 -24.28
CA SER A 59 21.29 -1.70 -24.73
C SER A 59 19.81 -2.14 -24.86
N GLU A 60 19.55 -3.37 -25.29
CA GLU A 60 18.20 -3.96 -25.32
C GLU A 60 17.65 -4.20 -23.90
N THR A 61 18.49 -4.67 -22.97
CA THR A 61 18.13 -4.87 -21.56
C THR A 61 17.82 -3.54 -20.87
N ARG A 62 18.59 -2.49 -21.17
CA ARG A 62 18.32 -1.11 -20.72
C ARG A 62 16.95 -0.64 -21.20
N GLN A 63 16.64 -0.83 -22.48
CA GLN A 63 15.34 -0.45 -23.03
C GLN A 63 14.19 -1.23 -22.37
N LEU A 64 14.37 -2.52 -22.09
CA LEU A 64 13.37 -3.38 -21.46
C LEU A 64 13.13 -3.01 -19.99
N LEU A 65 14.17 -2.67 -19.24
CA LEU A 65 14.07 -2.36 -17.80
C LEU A 65 13.70 -0.91 -17.49
N ILE A 66 14.21 0.05 -18.27
CA ILE A 66 14.17 1.50 -17.94
C ILE A 66 13.34 2.30 -18.95
N GLY A 67 13.14 1.77 -20.17
CA GLY A 67 12.40 2.42 -21.25
C GLY A 67 13.21 3.48 -22.01
N LYS A 68 12.64 3.99 -23.13
CA LYS A 68 13.27 5.00 -24.00
C LYS A 68 13.12 6.44 -23.49
N ASP A 69 12.02 6.75 -22.81
CA ASP A 69 11.67 8.11 -22.36
C ASP A 69 11.43 8.18 -20.84
N THR A 70 12.42 7.74 -20.07
CA THR A 70 12.34 7.57 -18.61
C THR A 70 11.77 8.78 -17.87
N TYR A 71 12.29 9.98 -18.14
CA TYR A 71 11.85 11.19 -17.44
C TYR A 71 10.43 11.60 -17.79
N ARG A 72 10.03 11.48 -19.06
CA ARG A 72 8.66 11.78 -19.52
C ARG A 72 7.63 10.79 -18.98
N ILE A 73 8.02 9.51 -18.87
CA ILE A 73 7.17 8.48 -18.26
C ILE A 73 7.03 8.75 -16.76
N ALA A 74 8.14 9.06 -16.08
CA ALA A 74 8.12 9.41 -14.67
C ALA A 74 7.24 10.64 -14.41
N ASP A 75 7.41 11.69 -15.20
CA ASP A 75 6.61 12.92 -15.14
C ASP A 75 5.11 12.62 -15.19
N LYS A 76 4.65 11.84 -16.17
CA LYS A 76 3.25 11.41 -16.26
C LYS A 76 2.75 10.65 -15.03
N GLN A 77 3.57 9.73 -14.49
CA GLN A 77 3.20 8.96 -13.29
C GLN A 77 3.06 9.87 -12.06
N TYR A 78 3.97 10.83 -11.90
CA TYR A 78 3.90 11.82 -10.82
C TYR A 78 2.74 12.81 -11.02
N GLU A 79 2.43 13.24 -12.25
CA GLU A 79 1.26 14.08 -12.57
C GLU A 79 -0.06 13.34 -12.24
N GLU A 80 -0.15 12.06 -12.59
CA GLU A 80 -1.32 11.23 -12.30
C GLU A 80 -1.53 11.04 -10.79
N ALA A 81 -0.47 10.68 -10.06
CA ALA A 81 -0.52 10.57 -8.60
C ALA A 81 -0.89 11.91 -7.93
N LEU A 82 -0.37 13.03 -8.44
CA LEU A 82 -0.72 14.37 -7.95
C LEU A 82 -2.20 14.68 -8.20
N LYS A 83 -2.71 14.37 -9.39
CA LYS A 83 -4.12 14.56 -9.75
C LYS A 83 -5.04 13.73 -8.85
N ASN A 84 -4.72 12.47 -8.65
CA ASN A 84 -5.51 11.57 -7.82
C ASN A 84 -5.48 11.98 -6.34
N SER A 85 -4.31 12.37 -5.83
CA SER A 85 -4.15 12.93 -4.50
C SER A 85 -4.98 14.21 -4.29
N LYS A 86 -4.98 15.13 -5.27
CA LYS A 86 -5.83 16.34 -5.22
C LYS A 86 -7.33 16.00 -5.27
N ASN A 87 -7.73 15.02 -6.06
CA ASN A 87 -9.12 14.55 -6.10
C ASN A 87 -9.53 13.91 -4.77
N ASN A 88 -8.65 13.16 -4.13
CA ASN A 88 -8.89 12.59 -2.81
C ASN A 88 -9.02 13.68 -1.74
N LEU A 89 -8.13 14.68 -1.75
CA LEU A 89 -8.21 15.83 -0.86
C LEU A 89 -9.58 16.53 -0.96
N LYS A 90 -10.06 16.80 -2.18
CA LYS A 90 -11.39 17.39 -2.38
C LYS A 90 -12.50 16.55 -1.76
N LYS A 91 -12.44 15.21 -1.88
CA LYS A 91 -13.42 14.32 -1.25
C LYS A 91 -13.37 14.40 0.28
N LEU A 92 -12.17 14.44 0.85
CA LEU A 92 -11.97 14.58 2.31
C LEU A 92 -12.48 15.93 2.82
N GLU A 93 -12.18 17.03 2.12
CA GLU A 93 -12.66 18.37 2.45
C GLU A 93 -14.19 18.45 2.40
N ILE A 94 -14.82 17.90 1.35
CA ILE A 94 -16.29 17.81 1.26
C ILE A 94 -16.89 17.04 2.45
N ASN A 95 -16.22 15.98 2.92
CA ASN A 95 -16.68 15.23 4.08
C ASN A 95 -16.49 16.01 5.40
N ALA A 96 -15.43 16.81 5.50
CA ALA A 96 -15.18 17.67 6.66
C ALA A 96 -16.21 18.81 6.76
N ASP A 97 -16.61 19.38 5.61
CA ASP A 97 -17.66 20.40 5.55
C ASP A 97 -19.00 19.83 6.02
N LYS A 98 -19.36 18.62 5.57
CA LYS A 98 -20.58 17.92 6.03
C LYS A 98 -20.61 17.71 7.55
N LEU A 99 -19.45 17.37 8.14
CA LEU A 99 -19.33 17.17 9.59
C LEU A 99 -19.35 18.49 10.37
N SER A 100 -18.95 19.60 9.75
CA SER A 100 -18.94 20.93 10.39
C SER A 100 -20.33 21.54 10.51
N ILE A 101 -21.30 21.12 9.67
CA ILE A 101 -22.71 21.57 9.72
C ILE A 101 -23.44 21.00 10.95
N ILE A 102 -22.94 19.92 11.56
CA ILE A 102 -23.53 19.29 12.76
C ILE A 102 -22.94 19.96 14.00
N ASN A 103 -23.49 21.10 14.41
CA ASN A 103 -22.98 21.90 15.55
C ASN A 103 -23.52 21.34 16.90
N PRO A 104 -22.68 20.85 17.85
CA PRO A 104 -23.13 20.27 19.12
C PRO A 104 -23.15 21.26 20.31
N GLU A 105 -23.11 22.57 20.07
CA GLU A 105 -22.86 23.59 21.12
C GLU A 105 -23.99 23.77 22.15
N ASN A 106 -25.18 23.18 21.97
CA ASN A 106 -26.33 23.41 22.87
C ASN A 106 -26.65 22.27 23.85
N SER A 107 -25.71 21.40 24.22
CA SER A 107 -25.99 20.37 25.23
C SER A 107 -24.87 20.17 26.25
N THR A 108 -25.17 20.52 27.49
CA THR A 108 -24.31 20.51 28.69
C THR A 108 -23.91 19.12 29.19
N ARG A 109 -24.05 18.06 28.37
CA ARG A 109 -23.56 16.71 28.66
C ARG A 109 -22.72 16.20 27.49
N LYS A 110 -21.43 15.99 27.76
CA LYS A 110 -20.53 15.18 26.92
C LYS A 110 -21.04 13.74 26.87
N ASN A 111 -22.02 13.48 25.99
CA ASN A 111 -22.47 12.13 25.68
C ASN A 111 -21.42 11.44 24.78
N SER A 112 -21.31 10.11 24.88
CA SER A 112 -20.40 9.27 24.08
C SER A 112 -20.48 9.55 22.57
N ILE A 113 -21.63 9.97 22.06
CA ILE A 113 -21.86 10.35 20.65
C ILE A 113 -21.06 11.61 20.27
N GLN A 114 -20.92 12.60 21.17
CA GLN A 114 -20.13 13.81 20.91
C GLN A 114 -18.63 13.50 20.87
N ILE A 115 -18.16 12.56 21.71
CA ILE A 115 -16.77 12.10 21.71
C ILE A 115 -16.44 11.38 20.39
N ILE A 116 -17.35 10.52 19.91
CA ILE A 116 -17.19 9.83 18.62
C ILE A 116 -17.17 10.83 17.45
N LEU A 117 -18.07 11.82 17.46
CA LEU A 117 -18.10 12.87 16.42
C LEU A 117 -16.85 13.75 16.45
N TYR A 118 -16.35 14.12 17.63
CA TYR A 118 -15.13 14.92 17.79
C TYR A 118 -13.89 14.14 17.34
N ASN A 119 -13.73 12.89 17.78
CA ASN A 119 -12.61 12.03 17.38
C ASN A 119 -12.60 11.79 15.86
N ASN A 120 -13.77 11.58 15.25
CA ASN A 120 -13.88 11.44 13.80
C ASN A 120 -13.50 12.73 13.05
N LYS A 121 -13.80 13.91 13.62
CA LYS A 121 -13.41 15.21 13.04
C LYS A 121 -11.91 15.43 13.12
N GLU A 122 -11.28 15.12 14.26
CA GLU A 122 -9.84 15.23 14.46
C GLU A 122 -9.07 14.27 13.53
N GLN A 123 -9.49 13.01 13.44
CA GLN A 123 -8.91 12.03 12.51
C GLN A 123 -9.04 12.47 11.05
N LEU A 124 -10.18 13.05 10.66
CA LEU A 124 -10.38 13.55 9.30
C LEU A 124 -9.50 14.77 9.01
N GLN A 125 -9.31 15.67 9.97
CA GLN A 125 -8.40 16.81 9.85
C GLN A 125 -6.94 16.36 9.74
N GLU A 126 -6.54 15.32 10.49
CA GLU A 126 -5.22 14.71 10.36
C GLU A 126 -5.01 14.13 8.96
N GLN A 127 -5.99 13.38 8.44
CA GLN A 127 -5.94 12.83 7.08
C GLN A 127 -5.85 13.93 6.01
N ILE A 128 -6.60 15.01 6.15
CA ILE A 128 -6.52 16.18 5.26
C ILE A 128 -5.12 16.79 5.29
N THR A 129 -4.56 16.96 6.49
CA THR A 129 -3.20 17.52 6.66
C THR A 129 -2.15 16.61 6.02
N GLN A 130 -2.19 15.30 6.28
CA GLN A 130 -1.29 14.33 5.67
C GLN A 130 -1.43 14.31 4.14
N GLN A 131 -2.65 14.39 3.62
CA GLN A 131 -2.91 14.42 2.19
C GLN A 131 -2.37 15.70 1.53
N LYS A 132 -2.50 16.86 2.18
CA LYS A 132 -1.90 18.13 1.72
C LYS A 132 -0.37 18.03 1.70
N GLN A 133 0.24 17.47 2.74
CA GLN A 133 1.69 17.25 2.77
C GLN A 133 2.16 16.33 1.64
N ALA A 134 1.43 15.24 1.36
CA ALA A 134 1.74 14.35 0.25
C ALA A 134 1.64 15.05 -1.11
N ILE A 135 0.60 15.88 -1.32
CA ILE A 135 0.44 16.70 -2.52
C ILE A 135 1.62 17.67 -2.70
N ASN A 136 2.06 18.30 -1.62
CA ASN A 136 3.19 19.24 -1.65
C ASN A 136 4.49 18.51 -2.00
N GLN A 137 4.75 17.34 -1.42
CA GLN A 137 5.91 16.50 -1.75
C GLN A 137 5.89 16.02 -3.21
N LEU A 138 4.74 15.59 -3.73
CA LEU A 138 4.59 15.21 -5.13
C LEU A 138 4.86 16.39 -6.06
N SER A 139 4.36 17.59 -5.69
CA SER A 139 4.58 18.81 -6.47
C SER A 139 6.06 19.21 -6.50
N ILE A 140 6.77 19.09 -5.36
CA ILE A 140 8.22 19.29 -5.28
C ILE A 140 8.95 18.36 -6.26
N LYS A 141 8.65 17.05 -6.19
CA LYS A 141 9.27 16.02 -7.04
C LYS A 141 8.98 16.25 -8.52
N LEU A 142 7.75 16.62 -8.86
CA LEU A 142 7.36 16.97 -10.22
C LEU A 142 8.16 18.17 -10.74
N GLY A 143 8.32 19.23 -9.95
CA GLY A 143 9.16 20.37 -10.34
C GLY A 143 10.61 19.97 -10.66
N ILE A 144 11.20 19.04 -9.90
CA ILE A 144 12.56 18.53 -10.19
C ILE A 144 12.59 17.75 -11.51
N LEU A 145 11.55 16.96 -11.83
CA LEU A 145 11.43 16.25 -13.12
C LEU A 145 11.28 17.22 -14.29
N GLU A 146 10.52 18.30 -14.12
CA GLU A 146 10.36 19.34 -15.12
C GLU A 146 11.68 20.07 -15.40
N MET A 147 12.47 20.36 -14.35
CA MET A 147 13.81 20.93 -14.52
C MET A 147 14.72 20.01 -15.35
N GLN A 148 14.68 18.69 -15.09
CA GLN A 148 15.48 17.71 -15.83
C GLN A 148 15.09 17.64 -17.32
N GLN A 149 13.85 17.98 -17.65
CA GLN A 149 13.33 18.04 -19.02
C GLN A 149 13.48 19.42 -19.67
N ASN A 150 14.24 20.35 -19.06
CA ASN A 150 14.42 21.74 -19.48
C ASN A 150 13.16 22.62 -19.40
N ASN A 151 12.09 22.17 -18.75
CA ASN A 151 10.85 22.93 -18.55
C ASN A 151 10.93 23.85 -17.32
N THR A 152 11.93 24.73 -17.30
CA THR A 152 12.28 25.55 -16.13
C THR A 152 11.13 26.44 -15.65
N SER A 153 10.39 27.06 -16.58
CA SER A 153 9.25 27.91 -16.22
C SER A 153 8.14 27.14 -15.50
N LYS A 154 7.81 25.93 -15.98
CA LYS A 154 6.78 25.07 -15.37
C LYS A 154 7.22 24.61 -13.98
N ALA A 155 8.50 24.24 -13.82
CA ALA A 155 9.05 23.85 -12.52
C ALA A 155 8.98 24.98 -11.48
N ILE A 156 9.41 26.19 -11.86
CA ILE A 156 9.38 27.36 -10.97
C ILE A 156 7.94 27.74 -10.62
N GLU A 157 7.01 27.66 -11.58
CA GLU A 157 5.58 27.89 -11.32
C GLU A 157 5.02 26.91 -10.29
N VAL A 158 5.33 25.61 -10.44
CA VAL A 158 4.91 24.57 -9.49
C VAL A 158 5.43 24.86 -8.08
N TRP A 159 6.68 25.28 -7.92
CA TRP A 159 7.25 25.60 -6.61
C TRP A 159 6.71 26.92 -6.04
N ASN A 160 6.49 27.95 -6.87
CA ASN A 160 5.88 29.20 -6.43
C ASN A 160 4.45 29.00 -5.94
N ASN A 161 3.69 28.11 -6.57
CA ASN A 161 2.34 27.74 -6.12
C ASN A 161 2.33 27.11 -4.73
N LEU A 162 3.43 26.48 -4.28
CA LEU A 162 3.56 25.98 -2.90
C LEU A 162 3.80 27.11 -1.90
N LEU A 163 4.41 28.22 -2.33
CA LEU A 163 4.69 29.39 -1.50
C LEU A 163 3.48 30.30 -1.33
N THR A 164 2.57 30.33 -2.31
CA THR A 164 1.36 31.16 -2.29
C THR A 164 0.16 30.50 -1.63
N GLN A 165 0.24 29.21 -1.29
CA GLN A 165 -0.80 28.55 -0.49
C GLN A 165 -0.82 29.16 0.91
N GLU A 166 -1.84 29.97 1.18
CA GLU A 166 -2.21 30.51 2.48
C GLU A 166 -2.54 29.38 3.48
N ASN A 167 -1.53 28.71 4.01
CA ASN A 167 -1.66 28.05 5.31
C ASN A 167 -1.45 29.12 6.37
N GLN A 168 -2.55 29.76 6.75
CA GLN A 168 -2.59 30.63 7.92
C GLN A 168 -2.09 29.86 9.16
N GLU A 169 -1.26 30.55 9.94
CA GLU A 169 -0.86 30.28 11.32
C GLU A 169 0.25 29.23 11.59
N TYR A 170 1.44 29.80 11.85
CA TYR A 170 2.42 29.44 12.89
C TYR A 170 3.54 28.42 12.66
N PHE A 171 3.66 27.74 11.52
CA PHE A 171 4.91 27.03 11.19
C PHE A 171 5.21 27.11 9.70
N GLU A 172 6.44 27.50 9.32
CA GLU A 172 6.92 27.31 7.94
C GLU A 172 6.81 25.82 7.61
N ASP A 173 5.94 25.47 6.64
CA ASP A 173 5.84 24.09 6.16
C ASP A 173 7.21 23.70 5.58
N LYS A 174 7.74 22.55 5.99
CA LYS A 174 9.01 22.00 5.50
C LYS A 174 9.06 21.97 3.96
N ASN A 175 7.91 21.73 3.33
CA ASN A 175 7.78 21.72 1.87
C ASN A 175 7.98 23.12 1.26
N GLN A 176 7.54 24.19 1.93
CA GLN A 176 7.77 25.56 1.49
C GLN A 176 9.24 25.93 1.56
N ILE A 177 9.93 25.54 2.64
CA ILE A 177 11.38 25.75 2.76
C ILE A 177 12.13 25.03 1.63
N ILE A 178 11.75 23.78 1.34
CA ILE A 178 12.30 23.05 0.19
C ILE A 178 12.00 23.74 -1.13
N ALA A 179 10.77 24.19 -1.37
CA ALA A 179 10.43 24.91 -2.58
C ALA A 179 11.30 26.17 -2.76
N LYS A 180 11.50 26.97 -1.69
CA LYS A 180 12.41 28.13 -1.70
C LYS A 180 13.84 27.72 -2.05
N ILE A 181 14.37 26.66 -1.45
CA ILE A 181 15.71 26.14 -1.74
C ILE A 181 15.83 25.74 -3.21
N LEU A 182 14.87 24.97 -3.74
CA LEU A 182 14.88 24.52 -5.12
C LEU A 182 14.77 25.70 -6.09
N ILE A 183 13.90 26.68 -5.84
CA ILE A 183 13.86 27.89 -6.68
C ILE A 183 15.24 28.58 -6.67
N GLY A 184 15.86 28.75 -5.49
CA GLY A 184 17.20 29.34 -5.38
C GLY A 184 18.32 28.55 -6.06
N LEU A 185 18.19 27.23 -6.20
CA LEU A 185 19.16 26.39 -6.91
C LEU A 185 19.09 26.51 -8.44
N TRP A 186 17.93 26.88 -9.00
CA TRP A 186 17.75 26.89 -10.45
C TRP A 186 17.44 28.28 -11.02
N ASP A 187 17.00 29.24 -10.20
CA ASP A 187 16.91 30.66 -10.57
C ASP A 187 18.19 31.40 -10.18
N LYS A 188 18.99 31.78 -11.19
CA LYS A 188 20.27 32.49 -11.02
C LYS A 188 20.15 33.83 -10.27
N LYS A 189 18.94 34.38 -10.12
CA LYS A 189 18.71 35.65 -9.43
C LYS A 189 18.60 35.51 -7.91
N GLN A 190 18.41 34.30 -7.39
CA GLN A 190 18.18 34.06 -5.97
C GLN A 190 19.40 33.45 -5.30
N GLN A 191 19.69 33.87 -4.06
CA GLN A 191 20.78 33.32 -3.28
C GLN A 191 20.37 31.96 -2.67
N VAL A 192 21.28 30.99 -2.75
CA VAL A 192 21.10 29.68 -2.13
C VAL A 192 21.19 29.79 -0.61
N LEU A 193 20.21 29.21 0.09
CA LEU A 193 20.16 29.22 1.55
C LEU A 193 21.35 28.43 2.16
N PRO A 194 22.00 28.91 3.24
CA PRO A 194 23.19 28.26 3.83
C PRO A 194 22.97 26.81 4.28
N ASN A 195 21.76 26.50 4.79
CA ASN A 195 21.41 25.16 5.30
C ASN A 195 20.76 24.25 4.23
N ALA A 196 20.86 24.62 2.94
CA ALA A 196 20.18 23.91 1.85
C ALA A 196 20.47 22.41 1.83
N GLU A 197 21.71 21.99 2.09
CA GLU A 197 22.11 20.59 2.09
C GLU A 197 21.38 19.75 3.15
N ALA A 198 21.30 20.26 4.39
CA ALA A 198 20.61 19.55 5.47
C ALA A 198 19.11 19.40 5.18
N TYR A 199 18.50 20.44 4.62
CA TYR A 199 17.10 20.40 4.21
C TYR A 199 16.87 19.41 3.07
N ILE A 200 17.71 19.39 2.04
CA ILE A 200 17.62 18.43 0.93
C ILE A 200 17.76 16.99 1.46
N ASN A 201 18.73 16.73 2.35
CA ASN A 201 18.94 15.40 2.91
C ASN A 201 17.77 14.88 3.75
N ASN A 202 17.09 15.77 4.48
CA ASN A 202 16.01 15.41 5.40
C ASN A 202 14.63 15.32 4.73
N ASN A 203 14.43 15.95 3.57
CA ASN A 203 13.10 16.09 2.96
C ASN A 203 13.00 15.51 1.54
N LEU A 204 14.12 15.26 0.87
CA LEU A 204 14.15 14.56 -0.41
C LEU A 204 14.79 13.19 -0.26
N ASP A 205 14.29 12.25 -1.06
CA ASP A 205 14.74 10.87 -1.09
C ASP A 205 15.03 10.43 -2.52
N GLY A 206 15.74 9.30 -2.62
CA GLY A 206 16.04 8.66 -3.89
C GLY A 206 16.67 9.59 -4.92
N TRP A 207 16.27 9.45 -6.18
CA TRP A 207 16.81 10.21 -7.32
C TRP A 207 16.70 11.74 -7.13
N PHE A 208 15.59 12.22 -6.57
CA PHE A 208 15.34 13.65 -6.37
C PHE A 208 16.39 14.30 -5.46
N ARG A 209 16.75 13.63 -4.37
CA ARG A 209 17.81 14.10 -3.46
C ARG A 209 19.14 14.25 -4.19
N TYR A 210 19.53 13.24 -4.96
CA TYR A 210 20.81 13.26 -5.70
C TYR A 210 20.85 14.41 -6.70
N LYS A 211 19.77 14.63 -7.47
CA LYS A 211 19.70 15.73 -8.42
C LYS A 211 19.81 17.10 -7.74
N SER A 212 19.10 17.31 -6.64
CA SER A 212 19.17 18.56 -5.89
C SER A 212 20.55 18.79 -5.24
N LEU A 213 21.17 17.76 -4.65
CA LEU A 213 22.52 17.87 -4.09
C LEU A 213 23.56 18.11 -5.17
N LYS A 214 23.48 17.40 -6.31
CA LYS A 214 24.38 17.61 -7.44
C LYS A 214 24.34 19.07 -7.88
N LYS A 215 23.14 19.62 -8.06
CA LYS A 215 22.98 21.03 -8.44
C LYS A 215 23.53 22.00 -7.39
N LEU A 216 23.26 21.74 -6.11
CA LEU A 216 23.80 22.53 -5.00
C LEU A 216 25.32 22.56 -5.02
N TYR A 217 25.96 21.39 -5.14
CA TYR A 217 27.41 21.27 -5.11
C TYR A 217 28.06 21.86 -6.37
N GLU A 218 27.40 21.80 -7.53
CA GLU A 218 27.83 22.50 -8.76
C GLU A 218 27.88 24.01 -8.56
N ILE A 219 26.83 24.60 -7.97
CA ILE A 219 26.75 26.06 -7.74
C ILE A 219 27.76 26.53 -6.70
N GLN A 220 28.03 25.69 -5.70
CA GLN A 220 28.98 25.98 -4.63
C GLN A 220 30.42 25.53 -4.97
N GLU A 221 30.65 25.05 -6.19
CA GLU A 221 31.96 24.59 -6.68
C GLU A 221 32.64 23.53 -5.78
N ARG A 222 31.83 22.69 -5.12
CA ARG A 222 32.31 21.65 -4.18
C ARG A 222 32.69 20.36 -4.90
N GLN A 223 33.82 20.39 -5.62
CA GLN A 223 34.27 19.28 -6.48
C GLN A 223 34.47 17.95 -5.75
N ALA A 224 35.05 17.96 -4.53
CA ALA A 224 35.24 16.73 -3.77
C ALA A 224 33.91 16.05 -3.41
N ASN A 225 32.92 16.84 -2.97
CA ASN A 225 31.58 16.34 -2.67
C ASN A 225 30.83 15.87 -3.92
N LEU A 226 31.05 16.50 -5.07
CA LEU A 226 30.47 16.05 -6.35
C LEU A 226 30.96 14.65 -6.74
N ILE A 227 32.27 14.41 -6.65
CA ILE A 227 32.86 13.10 -6.97
C ILE A 227 32.32 12.03 -6.02
N GLU A 228 32.28 12.31 -4.72
CA GLU A 228 31.72 11.38 -3.73
C GLU A 228 30.23 11.08 -4.01
N LEU A 229 29.45 12.11 -4.34
CA LEU A 229 28.03 11.98 -4.66
C LEU A 229 27.81 11.13 -5.92
N GLN A 230 28.62 11.34 -6.95
CA GLN A 230 28.56 10.57 -8.20
C GLN A 230 28.88 9.08 -7.97
N ASN A 231 29.93 8.78 -7.21
CA ASN A 231 30.29 7.40 -6.87
C ASN A 231 29.16 6.69 -6.11
N LYS A 232 28.57 7.37 -5.12
CA LYS A 232 27.39 6.86 -4.38
C LYS A 232 26.17 6.68 -5.29
N GLN A 233 25.98 7.58 -6.25
CA GLN A 233 24.87 7.50 -7.20
C GLN A 233 25.01 6.28 -8.13
N GLN A 234 26.22 5.95 -8.57
CA GLN A 234 26.47 4.75 -9.39
C GLN A 234 26.17 3.45 -8.64
N GLU A 235 26.60 3.33 -7.38
CA GLU A 235 26.30 2.16 -6.54
C GLU A 235 24.78 1.97 -6.36
N ILE A 236 24.06 3.07 -6.14
CA ILE A 236 22.60 3.04 -5.99
C ILE A 236 21.92 2.73 -7.31
N ALA A 237 22.38 3.30 -8.41
CA ALA A 237 21.83 3.03 -9.74
C ALA A 237 21.95 1.53 -10.08
N TYR A 238 23.12 0.94 -9.80
CA TYR A 238 23.35 -0.50 -9.94
C TYR A 238 22.39 -1.33 -9.07
N ASN A 239 22.28 -1.01 -7.78
CA ASN A 239 21.35 -1.69 -6.87
C ASN A 239 19.89 -1.54 -7.31
N SER A 240 19.51 -0.41 -7.89
CA SER A 240 18.18 -0.17 -8.42
C SER A 240 17.90 -0.98 -9.68
N ILE A 241 18.89 -1.19 -10.55
CA ILE A 241 18.79 -2.14 -11.66
C ILE A 241 18.52 -3.55 -11.14
N ILE A 242 19.28 -4.04 -10.15
CA ILE A 242 19.05 -5.37 -9.54
C ILE A 242 17.62 -5.47 -9.00
N LYS A 243 17.16 -4.45 -8.25
CA LYS A 243 15.79 -4.43 -7.73
C LYS A 243 14.74 -4.44 -8.85
N LEU A 244 14.94 -3.67 -9.92
CA LEU A 244 14.04 -3.67 -11.08
C LEU A 244 14.03 -5.01 -11.79
N THR A 245 15.18 -5.66 -11.94
CA THR A 245 15.29 -7.01 -12.49
C THR A 245 14.49 -8.00 -11.64
N LEU A 246 14.61 -7.95 -10.31
CA LEU A 246 13.84 -8.82 -9.41
C LEU A 246 12.32 -8.55 -9.50
N VAL A 247 11.91 -7.28 -9.50
CA VAL A 247 10.50 -6.89 -9.56
C VAL A 247 9.88 -7.21 -10.93
N GLY A 248 10.63 -7.10 -12.01
CA GLY A 248 10.13 -7.34 -13.37
C GLY A 248 10.20 -8.79 -13.82
N ILE A 249 11.33 -9.46 -13.60
CA ILE A 249 11.61 -10.79 -14.19
C ILE A 249 11.04 -11.91 -13.33
N ILE A 250 11.07 -11.80 -11.99
CA ILE A 250 10.58 -12.89 -11.13
C ILE A 250 9.10 -13.17 -11.40
N PRO A 251 8.18 -12.18 -11.35
CA PRO A 251 6.77 -12.46 -11.64
C PRO A 251 6.54 -13.06 -13.02
N PHE A 252 7.34 -12.67 -14.02
CA PHE A 252 7.25 -13.20 -15.37
C PHE A 252 7.70 -14.66 -15.47
N ILE A 253 8.84 -15.03 -14.88
CA ILE A 253 9.31 -16.42 -14.84
C ILE A 253 8.32 -17.29 -14.05
N LEU A 254 7.86 -16.80 -12.91
CA LEU A 254 6.89 -17.51 -12.08
C LEU A 254 5.57 -17.69 -12.83
N GLY A 255 5.07 -16.64 -13.48
CA GLY A 255 3.85 -16.68 -14.29
C GLY A 255 3.95 -17.62 -15.49
N ILE A 256 5.07 -17.62 -16.23
CA ILE A 256 5.32 -18.61 -17.30
C ILE A 256 5.37 -20.03 -16.73
N THR A 257 6.01 -20.21 -15.58
CA THR A 257 6.09 -21.54 -14.94
C THR A 257 4.71 -22.03 -14.54
N GLY A 258 3.91 -21.19 -13.86
CA GLY A 258 2.54 -21.49 -13.49
C GLY A 258 1.65 -21.76 -14.70
N PHE A 259 1.74 -20.92 -15.74
CA PHE A 259 1.00 -21.10 -16.99
C PHE A 259 1.42 -22.37 -17.75
N GLY A 260 2.71 -22.68 -17.77
CA GLY A 260 3.25 -23.92 -18.34
C GLY A 260 2.76 -25.16 -17.61
N ILE A 261 2.73 -25.14 -16.27
CA ILE A 261 2.12 -26.20 -15.45
C ILE A 261 0.63 -26.33 -15.77
N LEU A 262 -0.09 -25.22 -15.90
CA LEU A 262 -1.52 -25.22 -16.23
C LEU A 262 -1.77 -25.86 -17.60
N ILE A 263 -1.04 -25.43 -18.64
CA ILE A 263 -1.12 -26.03 -19.97
C ILE A 263 -0.79 -27.52 -19.92
N PHE A 264 0.29 -27.90 -19.23
CA PHE A 264 0.68 -29.30 -19.07
C PHE A 264 -0.45 -30.12 -18.45
N LEU A 265 -1.08 -29.62 -17.38
CA LEU A 265 -2.21 -30.27 -16.72
C LEU A 265 -3.44 -30.37 -17.63
N LEU A 266 -3.73 -29.34 -18.44
CA LEU A 266 -4.83 -29.37 -19.42
C LEU A 266 -4.59 -30.34 -20.56
N ILE A 267 -3.38 -30.37 -21.13
CA ILE A 267 -2.99 -31.33 -22.17
C ILE A 267 -3.07 -32.75 -21.60
N GLN A 268 -2.55 -32.94 -20.38
CA GLN A 268 -2.63 -34.23 -19.69
C GLN A 268 -4.09 -34.64 -19.46
N LEU A 269 -4.97 -33.71 -19.07
CA LEU A 269 -6.39 -33.95 -18.90
C LEU A 269 -7.05 -34.39 -20.22
N PHE A 270 -6.71 -33.75 -21.34
CA PHE A 270 -7.28 -34.07 -22.64
C PHE A 270 -6.79 -35.43 -23.18
N LEU A 271 -5.49 -35.71 -23.07
CA LEU A 271 -4.88 -36.94 -23.60
C LEU A 271 -5.10 -38.15 -22.70
N LYS A 272 -4.90 -38.01 -21.38
CA LYS A 272 -4.95 -39.12 -20.42
C LYS A 272 -6.30 -39.26 -19.71
N LYS A 273 -7.18 -38.27 -19.83
CA LYS A 273 -8.54 -38.28 -19.24
C LYS A 273 -8.48 -38.73 -17.78
N GLU A 274 -9.00 -39.91 -17.47
CA GLU A 274 -9.13 -40.45 -16.12
C GLU A 274 -7.79 -40.79 -15.45
N GLU A 275 -6.71 -40.98 -16.22
CA GLU A 275 -5.35 -41.19 -15.70
C GLU A 275 -4.56 -39.87 -15.51
N SER A 276 -5.17 -38.71 -15.78
CA SER A 276 -4.52 -37.41 -15.57
C SER A 276 -4.26 -37.13 -14.08
N ILE A 277 -3.26 -36.30 -13.76
CA ILE A 277 -2.96 -35.93 -12.36
C ILE A 277 -4.19 -35.28 -11.70
N LEU A 278 -4.94 -34.48 -12.47
CA LEU A 278 -6.17 -33.83 -12.00
C LEU A 278 -7.31 -34.81 -11.67
N LEU A 279 -7.40 -35.94 -12.39
CA LEU A 279 -8.46 -36.94 -12.21
C LEU A 279 -8.01 -38.20 -11.46
N LYS A 280 -6.73 -38.28 -11.05
CA LYS A 280 -6.17 -39.46 -10.35
C LYS A 280 -6.96 -39.85 -9.09
N ASN A 281 -7.56 -38.87 -8.42
CA ASN A 281 -8.38 -39.06 -7.23
C ASN A 281 -9.89 -38.87 -7.49
N LYS A 282 -10.35 -38.90 -8.75
CA LYS A 282 -11.78 -38.71 -9.11
C LYS A 282 -12.69 -39.71 -8.40
N ASN A 283 -12.21 -40.94 -8.19
CA ASN A 283 -12.95 -42.02 -7.55
C ASN A 283 -12.84 -42.00 -6.02
N ILE A 284 -12.17 -41.01 -5.44
CA ILE A 284 -12.18 -40.74 -4.01
C ILE A 284 -13.23 -39.65 -3.80
N PRO A 285 -14.51 -40.00 -3.57
CA PRO A 285 -15.51 -39.00 -3.30
C PRO A 285 -15.09 -38.26 -2.03
N TRP A 286 -14.93 -36.94 -2.14
CA TRP A 286 -14.81 -36.09 -0.97
C TRP A 286 -16.21 -36.04 -0.32
N GLU A 287 -16.52 -37.06 0.47
CA GLU A 287 -17.82 -37.16 1.15
C GLU A 287 -17.82 -36.26 2.37
N THR A 288 -18.54 -35.14 2.25
CA THR A 288 -18.78 -34.24 3.37
C THR A 288 -20.00 -34.69 4.14
N PRO A 289 -19.89 -35.02 5.45
CA PRO A 289 -21.07 -35.38 6.24
C PRO A 289 -21.99 -34.17 6.47
N TRP A 290 -21.50 -32.96 6.16
CA TRP A 290 -22.26 -31.70 6.19
C TRP A 290 -22.58 -31.18 4.79
N ASN A 291 -23.58 -30.30 4.72
CA ASN A 291 -24.05 -29.65 3.49
C ASN A 291 -23.54 -28.20 3.36
N LEU A 292 -23.91 -27.53 2.26
CA LEU A 292 -23.61 -26.12 2.00
C LEU A 292 -24.04 -25.17 3.12
N GLU A 293 -25.09 -25.49 3.88
CA GLU A 293 -25.53 -24.67 5.02
C GLU A 293 -24.44 -24.58 6.09
N THR A 294 -23.71 -25.67 6.34
CA THR A 294 -22.62 -25.70 7.32
C THR A 294 -21.41 -24.93 6.83
N ILE A 295 -21.10 -25.03 5.52
CA ILE A 295 -20.03 -24.24 4.89
C ILE A 295 -20.36 -22.75 5.00
N TRP A 296 -21.60 -22.37 4.68
CA TRP A 296 -22.07 -20.98 4.79
C TRP A 296 -22.05 -20.48 6.22
N GLN A 297 -22.40 -21.34 7.19
CA GLN A 297 -22.32 -21.02 8.61
C GLN A 297 -20.88 -20.73 9.06
N VAL A 298 -19.92 -21.59 8.72
CA VAL A 298 -18.52 -21.37 9.08
C VAL A 298 -17.97 -20.11 8.43
N LEU A 299 -18.30 -19.88 7.15
CA LEU A 299 -17.87 -18.67 6.43
C LEU A 299 -18.47 -17.40 7.04
N ILE A 300 -19.80 -17.34 7.16
CA ILE A 300 -20.49 -16.13 7.64
C ILE A 300 -20.24 -15.90 9.11
N VAL A 301 -20.39 -16.92 9.96
CA VAL A 301 -20.25 -16.75 11.41
C VAL A 301 -18.77 -16.72 11.80
N GLY A 302 -17.99 -17.68 11.33
CA GLY A 302 -16.60 -17.87 11.75
C GLY A 302 -15.63 -16.87 11.14
N PHE A 303 -15.85 -16.43 9.89
CA PHE A 303 -14.98 -15.46 9.23
C PHE A 303 -15.56 -14.04 9.26
N PHE A 304 -16.74 -13.83 8.69
CA PHE A 304 -17.28 -12.48 8.57
C PHE A 304 -17.77 -11.90 9.91
N PHE A 305 -18.63 -12.61 10.64
CA PHE A 305 -19.24 -12.09 11.86
C PHE A 305 -18.23 -11.97 13.00
N VAL A 306 -17.35 -12.97 13.17
CA VAL A 306 -16.25 -12.87 14.14
C VAL A 306 -15.37 -11.66 13.82
N GLY A 307 -14.91 -11.52 12.58
CA GLY A 307 -13.99 -10.45 12.19
C GLY A 307 -14.60 -9.06 12.22
N GLN A 308 -15.85 -8.91 11.77
CA GLN A 308 -16.50 -7.61 11.61
C GLN A 308 -17.27 -7.15 12.85
N ALA A 309 -17.77 -8.07 13.69
CA ALA A 309 -18.60 -7.74 14.85
C ALA A 309 -17.95 -8.17 16.17
N ILE A 310 -17.60 -9.45 16.32
CA ILE A 310 -17.15 -9.98 17.63
C ILE A 310 -15.81 -9.39 18.03
N LEU A 311 -14.81 -9.37 17.13
CA LEU A 311 -13.48 -8.87 17.47
C LEU A 311 -13.47 -7.37 17.80
N PRO A 312 -14.05 -6.46 16.97
CA PRO A 312 -14.12 -5.05 17.33
C PRO A 312 -14.84 -4.80 18.65
N LEU A 313 -15.92 -5.54 18.93
CA LEU A 313 -16.64 -5.44 20.20
C LEU A 313 -15.79 -5.93 21.37
N LEU A 314 -15.13 -7.08 21.23
CA LEU A 314 -14.31 -7.68 22.27
C LEU A 314 -13.11 -6.82 22.61
N PHE A 315 -12.35 -6.37 21.60
CA PHE A 315 -11.22 -5.46 21.81
C PHE A 315 -11.69 -4.07 22.29
N GLY A 316 -12.79 -3.54 21.75
CA GLY A 316 -13.38 -2.29 22.20
C GLY A 316 -13.79 -2.34 23.68
N LEU A 317 -14.38 -3.45 24.14
CA LEU A 317 -14.72 -3.66 25.55
C LEU A 317 -13.47 -3.79 26.43
N ILE A 318 -12.47 -4.60 26.03
CA ILE A 318 -11.23 -4.77 26.79
C ILE A 318 -10.50 -3.44 26.93
N PHE A 319 -10.31 -2.71 25.83
CA PHE A 319 -9.63 -1.42 25.85
C PHE A 319 -10.44 -0.35 26.57
N GLY A 320 -11.77 -0.35 26.44
CA GLY A 320 -12.64 0.53 27.21
C GLY A 320 -12.55 0.30 28.72
N LEU A 321 -12.52 -0.96 29.16
CA LEU A 321 -12.35 -1.34 30.57
C LEU A 321 -10.96 -0.97 31.09
N MET A 322 -9.92 -1.18 30.28
CA MET A 322 -8.53 -0.87 30.63
C MET A 322 -8.16 0.61 30.40
N ARG A 323 -9.08 1.43 29.87
CA ARG A 323 -8.85 2.83 29.46
C ARG A 323 -7.65 3.01 28.52
N LEU A 324 -7.46 2.05 27.62
CA LEU A 324 -6.40 2.08 26.61
C LEU A 324 -6.94 2.70 25.32
N ASP A 325 -6.15 3.55 24.67
CA ASP A 325 -6.45 4.10 23.36
C ASP A 325 -5.50 3.50 22.30
N PRO A 326 -5.98 2.61 21.42
CA PRO A 326 -5.17 2.01 20.37
C PRO A 326 -4.51 3.01 19.41
N ASN A 327 -5.04 4.22 19.30
CA ASN A 327 -4.48 5.26 18.43
C ASN A 327 -3.12 5.76 18.95
N ASN A 328 -2.98 5.81 20.28
CA ASN A 328 -1.78 6.29 20.98
C ASN A 328 -0.71 5.21 21.17
N PHE A 329 -0.95 3.98 20.68
CA PHE A 329 0.02 2.90 20.78
C PHE A 329 1.29 3.21 19.98
N SER A 330 2.43 2.90 20.58
CA SER A 330 3.72 2.87 19.89
C SER A 330 3.73 1.81 18.78
N LEU A 331 4.69 1.90 17.86
CA LEU A 331 4.77 0.97 16.72
C LEU A 331 4.82 -0.52 17.16
N ARG A 332 5.52 -0.81 18.26
CA ARG A 332 5.61 -2.16 18.84
C ARG A 332 4.27 -2.64 19.41
N GLU A 333 3.53 -1.75 20.07
CA GLU A 333 2.21 -2.06 20.64
C GLU A 333 1.17 -2.23 19.55
N LYS A 334 1.22 -1.43 18.48
CA LYS A 334 0.39 -1.63 17.28
C LYS A 334 0.66 -2.99 16.63
N ALA A 335 1.93 -3.39 16.52
CA ALA A 335 2.28 -4.72 16.01
C ALA A 335 1.73 -5.85 16.89
N PHE A 336 1.83 -5.72 18.22
CA PHE A 336 1.27 -6.69 19.16
C PHE A 336 -0.27 -6.75 19.10
N TYR A 337 -0.93 -5.59 18.98
CA TYR A 337 -2.37 -5.50 18.78
C TYR A 337 -2.82 -6.23 17.53
N VAL A 338 -2.16 -5.97 16.40
CA VAL A 338 -2.45 -6.65 15.13
C VAL A 338 -2.25 -8.15 15.26
N LEU A 339 -1.13 -8.60 15.83
CA LEU A 339 -0.86 -10.02 16.06
C LEU A 339 -1.95 -10.66 16.94
N SER A 340 -2.31 -10.02 18.06
CA SER A 340 -3.35 -10.50 18.96
C SER A 340 -4.70 -10.60 18.27
N SER A 341 -5.06 -9.64 17.40
CA SER A 341 -6.30 -9.70 16.64
C SER A 341 -6.34 -10.88 15.69
N TYR A 342 -5.24 -11.19 15.00
CA TYR A 342 -5.14 -12.34 14.09
C TYR A 342 -5.19 -13.68 14.83
N ILE A 343 -4.54 -13.78 15.99
CA ILE A 343 -4.61 -14.99 16.83
C ILE A 343 -6.05 -15.18 17.33
N SER A 344 -6.70 -14.12 17.83
CA SER A 344 -8.10 -14.18 18.26
C SER A 344 -9.04 -14.56 17.13
N MET A 345 -8.84 -13.99 15.93
CA MET A 345 -9.60 -14.32 14.72
C MET A 345 -9.48 -15.81 14.38
N THR A 346 -8.24 -16.31 14.40
CA THR A 346 -7.95 -17.71 14.10
C THR A 346 -8.59 -18.63 15.13
N PHE A 347 -8.44 -18.33 16.42
CA PHE A 347 -9.00 -19.14 17.50
C PHE A 347 -10.53 -19.17 17.46
N LEU A 348 -11.17 -18.02 17.33
CA LEU A 348 -12.63 -17.93 17.24
C LEU A 348 -13.17 -18.57 15.96
N GLY A 349 -12.49 -18.41 14.82
CA GLY A 349 -12.84 -19.07 13.56
C GLY A 349 -12.76 -20.59 13.66
N ILE A 350 -11.67 -21.12 14.24
CA ILE A 350 -11.51 -22.56 14.51
C ILE A 350 -12.56 -23.05 15.51
N LEU A 351 -12.89 -22.26 16.53
CA LEU A 351 -13.95 -22.62 17.49
C LEU A 351 -15.31 -22.72 16.80
N VAL A 352 -15.66 -21.76 15.94
CA VAL A 352 -16.91 -21.82 15.15
C VAL A 352 -16.91 -23.01 14.21
N LEU A 353 -15.79 -23.30 13.54
CA LEU A 353 -15.63 -24.50 12.72
C LEU A 353 -15.89 -25.76 13.56
N TYR A 354 -15.19 -25.90 14.69
CA TYR A 354 -15.34 -27.04 15.60
C TYR A 354 -16.79 -27.22 16.05
N LEU A 355 -17.44 -26.17 16.53
CA LEU A 355 -18.84 -26.23 16.95
C LEU A 355 -19.79 -26.57 15.80
N SER A 356 -19.51 -26.07 14.60
CA SER A 356 -20.33 -26.32 13.40
C SER A 356 -20.22 -27.76 12.90
N ILE A 357 -19.05 -28.38 13.06
CA ILE A 357 -18.82 -29.76 12.62
C ILE A 357 -18.94 -30.79 13.75
N LYS A 358 -19.10 -30.34 15.01
CA LYS A 358 -19.15 -31.20 16.22
C LYS A 358 -20.16 -32.33 16.11
N SER A 359 -21.33 -32.07 15.51
CA SER A 359 -22.39 -33.06 15.34
C SER A 359 -22.04 -34.19 14.37
N PHE A 360 -21.00 -34.01 13.55
CA PHE A 360 -20.57 -34.99 12.55
C PHE A 360 -19.36 -35.82 13.03
N PHE A 361 -18.95 -35.68 14.30
CA PHE A 361 -17.88 -36.53 14.85
C PHE A 361 -18.38 -37.96 15.09
N PRO A 362 -17.52 -38.98 14.89
CA PRO A 362 -16.12 -38.87 14.47
C PRO A 362 -15.98 -38.61 12.96
N LEU A 363 -15.12 -37.67 12.59
CA LEU A 363 -14.78 -37.40 11.19
C LEU A 363 -13.83 -38.47 10.66
N THR A 364 -13.85 -38.72 9.35
CA THR A 364 -12.90 -39.67 8.74
C THR A 364 -11.48 -39.13 8.88
N LYS A 365 -10.50 -40.05 8.99
CA LYS A 365 -9.11 -39.73 9.34
C LYS A 365 -8.43 -38.78 8.36
N ASP A 366 -8.94 -38.67 7.14
CA ASP A 366 -8.33 -37.88 6.06
C ASP A 366 -8.68 -36.39 6.10
N TRP A 367 -9.65 -35.95 6.90
CA TRP A 367 -10.11 -34.55 6.93
C TRP A 367 -9.13 -33.56 7.55
N PHE A 368 -8.42 -33.96 8.60
CA PHE A 368 -7.49 -33.10 9.34
C PHE A 368 -6.15 -33.80 9.55
N ASN A 369 -5.57 -34.33 8.47
CA ASN A 369 -4.23 -34.91 8.50
C ASN A 369 -3.18 -33.79 8.55
N PHE A 370 -2.85 -33.34 9.76
CA PHE A 370 -1.77 -32.39 10.00
C PHE A 370 -0.43 -33.13 10.06
N GLU A 371 0.31 -33.10 8.96
CA GLU A 371 1.60 -33.78 8.84
C GLU A 371 2.74 -32.78 8.65
N TRP A 372 3.17 -32.10 9.72
CA TRP A 372 4.15 -31.00 9.66
C TRP A 372 5.48 -31.29 8.94
N ARG A 373 5.82 -32.57 8.72
CA ARG A 373 7.04 -33.03 8.02
C ARG A 373 6.89 -33.23 6.50
N LYS A 374 5.69 -33.06 5.94
CA LYS A 374 5.48 -33.14 4.48
C LYS A 374 5.93 -31.86 3.76
N ASN A 375 5.89 -31.86 2.44
CA ASN A 375 6.30 -30.76 1.57
C ASN A 375 5.31 -29.57 1.55
N TRP A 376 4.83 -29.12 2.71
CA TRP A 376 3.88 -28.00 2.83
C TRP A 376 4.45 -26.71 2.27
N ILE A 377 5.75 -26.47 2.44
CA ILE A 377 6.45 -25.32 1.86
C ILE A 377 6.41 -25.40 0.33
N ALA A 378 6.66 -26.57 -0.25
CA ALA A 378 6.59 -26.75 -1.70
C ALA A 378 5.17 -26.57 -2.23
N TRP A 379 4.16 -26.97 -1.46
CA TRP A 379 2.75 -26.74 -1.78
C TRP A 379 2.36 -25.26 -1.71
N GLY A 380 2.79 -24.55 -0.65
CA GLY A 380 2.54 -23.13 -0.48
C GLY A 380 3.24 -22.29 -1.55
N VAL A 381 4.52 -22.58 -1.82
CA VAL A 381 5.28 -21.96 -2.91
C VAL A 381 4.63 -22.31 -4.25
N GLY A 382 4.38 -23.59 -4.54
CA GLY A 382 3.76 -24.02 -5.79
C GLY A 382 2.39 -23.41 -6.04
N GLY A 383 1.56 -23.26 -5.00
CA GLY A 383 0.27 -22.57 -5.08
C GLY A 383 0.44 -21.07 -5.39
N TYR A 384 1.39 -20.40 -4.73
CA TYR A 384 1.73 -19.01 -5.03
C TYR A 384 2.29 -18.81 -6.45
N LEU A 385 2.98 -19.81 -7.02
CA LEU A 385 3.50 -19.73 -8.39
C LEU A 385 2.41 -19.87 -9.47
N VAL A 386 1.29 -20.50 -9.13
CA VAL A 386 0.16 -20.73 -10.06
C VAL A 386 -0.92 -19.66 -9.92
N ALA A 387 -1.08 -19.08 -8.74
CA ALA A 387 -2.02 -17.99 -8.46
C ALA A 387 -1.51 -16.66 -9.00
#